data_AF-A0A4U9D8C1-F1
#
_entry.id   AF-A0A4U9D8C1-F1
#
_cell.length_a   1.000
_cell.length_b   1.000
_cell.length_c   1.000
_cell.angle_alpha   90.00
_cell.angle_beta   90.00
_cell.angle_gamma   90.00
#
_symmetry.space_group_name_H-M   'P 1'
#
loop_
_entity.id
_entity.type
_entity.pdbx_description
1 polymer ?
#
loop_
_entity_poly.entity_id
_entity_poly.type
_entity_poly.pdbx_seq_one_letter_code
_entity_poly.pdbx_strand_id
1 'polypeptide(L)' 'MSARADTTTIGPNQSVNADEIAAFDWLVQRGHHVEFRLVPDASCYSWQDARQKLK' A
#
# COMPACT_ATOMS: atom_id res chain seq x y z
N MET A 1 -6.19 4.71 2.09
CA MET A 1 -6.47 5.58 0.93
C MET A 1 -7.71 5.03 0.25
N SER A 2 -8.67 5.89 -0.05
CA SER A 2 -9.97 5.48 -0.62
C SER A 2 -9.88 5.24 -2.12
N ALA A 3 -10.72 4.34 -2.64
CA ALA A 3 -10.82 4.08 -4.07
C ALA A 3 -11.25 5.32 -4.86
N ARG A 4 -10.55 5.57 -5.97
CA ARG A 4 -10.79 6.61 -6.98
C ARG A 4 -10.56 6.01 -8.37
N ALA A 5 -10.93 6.75 -9.42
CA ALA A 5 -10.84 6.30 -10.81
C ALA A 5 -9.44 5.77 -11.19
N ASP A 6 -8.38 6.37 -10.65
CA ASP A 6 -6.98 6.06 -11.02
C ASP A 6 -6.23 5.24 -9.96
N THR A 7 -6.96 4.52 -9.09
CA THR A 7 -6.35 3.75 -8.01
C THR A 7 -6.66 2.27 -8.13
N THR A 8 -5.67 1.42 -7.86
CA THR A 8 -5.80 -0.03 -7.76
C THR A 8 -5.96 -0.44 -6.30
N THR A 9 -6.99 -1.22 -6.01
CA THR A 9 -7.24 -1.74 -4.66
C THR A 9 -6.24 -2.85 -4.32
N ILE A 10 -5.39 -2.60 -3.32
CA ILE A 10 -4.35 -3.51 -2.86
C ILE A 10 -4.73 -4.23 -1.55
N GLY A 11 -5.66 -3.67 -0.79
CA GLY A 11 -6.09 -4.20 0.49
C GLY A 11 -7.58 -3.98 0.73
N PRO A 12 -8.13 -4.51 1.83
CA PRO A 12 -9.56 -4.42 2.13
C PRO A 12 -10.07 -2.97 2.22
N ASN A 13 -9.21 -2.00 2.55
CA ASN A 13 -9.55 -0.59 2.67
C ASN A 13 -8.47 0.34 2.07
N GLN A 14 -7.72 -0.17 1.09
CA GLN A 14 -6.56 0.52 0.53
C GLN A 14 -6.55 0.42 -0.98
N SER A 15 -6.58 1.58 -1.62
CA SER A 15 -6.34 1.73 -3.04
C SER A 15 -5.17 2.69 -3.25
N VAL A 16 -4.32 2.41 -4.23
CA VAL A 16 -3.11 3.19 -4.55
C VAL A 16 -3.06 3.54 -6.03
N ASN A 17 -2.54 4.71 -6.37
CA ASN A 17 -2.22 5.11 -7.73
C ASN A 17 -0.73 4.87 -8.06
N ALA A 18 -0.33 5.19 -9.29
CA ALA A 18 1.04 5.00 -9.77
C ALA A 18 2.08 5.85 -9.01
N ASP A 19 1.76 7.09 -8.65
CA ASP A 19 2.67 7.97 -7.90
C ASP A 19 2.89 7.47 -6.47
N GLU A 20 1.83 7.01 -5.82
CA GLU A 20 1.86 6.41 -4.49
C GLU A 20 2.68 5.11 -4.50
N ILE A 21 2.48 4.25 -5.51
CA ILE A 21 3.31 3.05 -5.73
C ILE A 21 4.80 3.44 -5.79
N ALA A 22 5.16 4.43 -6.61
CA ALA A 22 6.54 4.88 -6.76
C ALA A 22 7.12 5.44 -5.44
N ALA A 23 6.31 6.19 -4.67
CA ALA A 23 6.72 6.72 -3.38
C ALA A 23 6.98 5.61 -2.34
N PHE A 24 6.10 4.61 -2.26
CA PHE A 24 6.29 3.49 -1.34
C PHE A 24 7.49 2.61 -1.72
N ASP A 25 7.71 2.37 -3.01
CA ASP A 25 8.89 1.65 -3.48
C ASP A 25 10.18 2.38 -3.13
N TRP A 26 10.21 3.70 -3.30
CA TRP A 26 11.36 4.53 -2.90
C TRP A 26 11.65 4.47 -1.40
N LEU A 27 10.62 4.43 -0.56
CA LEU A 27 10.76 4.30 0.90
C LEU A 27 11.34 2.94 1.27
N VAL A 28 10.81 1.85 0.70
CA VAL A 28 11.29 0.49 0.98
C VAL A 28 12.72 0.27 0.49
N GLN A 29 13.10 0.85 -0.64
CA GLN A 29 14.50 0.82 -1.13
C GLN A 29 15.50 1.43 -0.15
N ARG A 30 15.04 2.30 0.76
CA ARG A 30 15.86 2.99 1.76
C ARG A 30 15.79 2.36 3.14
N GLY A 31 15.18 1.17 3.23
CA GLY A 31 15.06 0.42 4.47
C GLY A 31 13.88 0.84 5.35
N HIS A 32 12.96 1.69 4.85
CA HIS A 32 11.73 1.97 5.58
C HIS A 32 10.73 0.82 5.44
N HIS A 33 10.03 0.52 6.53
CA HIS A 33 8.93 -0.44 6.52
C HIS A 33 7.61 0.30 6.33
N VAL A 34 6.83 -0.10 5.34
CA VAL A 34 5.53 0.52 5.01
C VAL A 34 4.42 -0.49 5.30
N GLU A 35 3.55 -0.13 6.24
CA GLU A 35 2.41 -0.94 6.67
C GLU A 35 1.12 -0.13 6.60
N PHE A 36 0.07 -0.78 6.13
CA PHE A 36 -1.28 -0.23 6.09
C PHE A 36 -2.11 -0.89 7.17
N ARG A 37 -2.67 -0.09 8.09
CA ARG A 37 -3.63 -0.56 9.08
C ARG A 37 -4.77 0.43 9.22
N LEU A 38 -5.98 -0.08 9.42
CA LEU A 38 -7.15 0.77 9.67
C LEU A 38 -7.16 1.29 11.11
N VAL A 39 -6.77 0.44 12.06
CA VAL A 39 -6.70 0.75 13.49
C VAL A 39 -5.47 0.10 14.15
N PRO A 40 -4.97 0.63 15.28
CA PRO A 40 -3.78 0.12 16.00
C PRO A 40 -3.86 -1.30 16.56
N ASP A 41 -5.02 -1.93 16.58
CA ASP A 41 -5.19 -3.32 17.04
C ASP A 41 -5.55 -4.31 15.91
N ALA A 42 -5.81 -3.80 14.71
CA ALA A 42 -6.13 -4.65 13.57
C ALA A 42 -4.87 -5.19 12.89
N SER A 43 -5.02 -6.29 12.18
CA SER A 43 -3.98 -6.82 11.29
C SER A 43 -3.44 -5.73 10.36
N CYS A 44 -2.13 -5.65 10.26
CA CYS A 44 -1.46 -4.81 9.28
C CYS A 44 -1.38 -5.55 7.94
N TYR A 45 -1.32 -4.77 6.87
CA TYR A 45 -1.03 -5.26 5.54
C TYR A 45 0.26 -4.58 5.06
N SER A 46 1.29 -5.35 4.74
CA SER A 46 2.58 -4.77 4.36
C SER A 46 2.57 -4.31 2.90
N TRP A 47 3.41 -3.33 2.56
CA TRP A 47 3.63 -2.96 1.15
C TRP A 47 4.16 -4.13 0.32
N GLN A 48 4.92 -5.05 0.94
CA GLN A 48 5.46 -6.21 0.26
C GLN A 48 4.35 -7.17 -0.20
N ASP A 49 3.32 -7.37 0.63
CA ASP A 49 2.12 -8.14 0.28
C ASP A 49 1.27 -7.43 -0.77
N ALA A 50 1.14 -6.10 -0.66
CA ALA A 50 0.41 -5.28 -1.62
C ALA A 50 0.99 -5.39 -3.04
N ARG A 51 2.32 -5.40 -3.16
CA ARG A 51 3.02 -5.53 -4.45
C ARG A 51 2.74 -6.84 -5.16
N GLN A 52 2.44 -7.92 -4.44
CA GLN A 52 2.11 -9.20 -5.07
C GLN A 52 0.78 -9.15 -5.84
N LYS A 53 -0.14 -8.26 -5.45
CA LYS A 53 -1.44 -8.06 -6.11
C LYS A 53 -1.41 -7.06 -7.26
N LEU A 54 -0.33 -6.32 -7.42
CA LEU A 54 -0.13 -5.37 -8.52
C LEU A 54 0.43 -6.05 -9.79
N LYS A 55 0.44 -7.39 -9.84
CA LYS A 55 0.86 -8.20 -11.00
C LYS A 55 -0.25 -8.41 -12.01
#